data_AF-A0A6N4WDH9-F1
#
_entry.id   AF-A0A6N4WDH9-F1
#
_cell.length_a   1.000
_cell.length_b   1.000
_cell.length_c   1.000
_cell.angle_alpha   90.00
_cell.angle_beta   90.00
_cell.angle_gamma   90.00
#
_symmetry.space_group_name_H-M   'P 1'
#
loop_
_entity.id
_entity.type
_entity.pdbx_description
1 polymer ?
#
loop_
_entity_poly.entity_id
_entity_poly.type
_entity_poly.pdbx_seq_one_letter_code
_entity_poly.pdbx_strand_id
1 'polypeptide(L)'
;MDSQPLKVIQTPLLHAAMARRLHRRSTVNGEITLPAVPGLIDEYVAMCAKIFGAVGRPFTEDQLGHLRSVLEGQLTEAYRASPRSNIVITYNAPVGTVLNYHVNGQWFTVEGAYENWVATRQPPLFGSEPDARVSTLAGEATDPAEFPILDLGAGTGRNALALARRGHPVDAVEMTSSFAQAIRADAERESLPVNVIERDIFATIDDLRQDYRLIVLSEVVSDFRSADQLRAVFELASRCLAPGGRLVFNAFVAHRDYLPDAAAVQMAQQCYSTLFTQPDMAAALAGFPLTLVSDVGVYDYERANLPDGAWPPTGWYPEWVSGQDVFDVAREDRPIEMRWLVYELPNRIAV
;
A
#
# COMPACT_ATOMS: atom_id res chain seq x y z
N MET A 1 9.25 -33.73 -73.41
CA MET A 1 10.13 -33.87 -72.23
C MET A 1 10.09 -32.50 -71.56
N ASP A 2 9.03 -32.25 -70.80
CA ASP A 2 8.75 -30.93 -70.22
C ASP A 2 9.67 -30.71 -69.03
N SER A 3 10.70 -29.88 -69.22
CA SER A 3 11.55 -29.40 -68.14
C SER A 3 10.74 -28.42 -67.29
N GLN A 4 10.15 -28.91 -66.20
CA GLN A 4 9.60 -28.05 -65.16
C GLN A 4 10.70 -27.07 -64.69
N PRO A 5 10.42 -25.76 -64.60
CA PRO A 5 11.40 -24.80 -64.12
C PRO A 5 11.78 -25.15 -62.67
N LEU A 6 13.08 -25.24 -62.41
CA LEU A 6 13.65 -25.44 -61.07
C LEU A 6 13.12 -24.34 -60.15
N LYS A 7 12.31 -24.75 -59.16
CA LYS A 7 11.75 -23.86 -58.14
C LYS A 7 12.93 -23.23 -57.39
N VAL A 8 13.16 -21.94 -57.57
CA VAL A 8 14.21 -21.20 -56.84
C VAL A 8 13.87 -21.31 -55.35
N ILE A 9 14.69 -22.07 -54.63
CA ILE A 9 14.53 -22.27 -53.19
C ILE A 9 14.83 -20.93 -52.52
N GLN A 10 13.82 -20.31 -51.94
CA GLN A 10 13.97 -19.04 -51.26
C GLN A 10 14.75 -19.25 -49.95
N THR A 11 16.05 -18.97 -49.96
CA THR A 11 16.97 -19.10 -48.81
C THR A 11 16.43 -18.50 -47.50
N PRO A 12 15.75 -17.33 -47.49
CA PRO A 12 15.15 -16.79 -46.27
C PRO A 12 14.05 -17.68 -45.66
N LEU A 13 13.26 -18.36 -46.50
CA LEU A 13 12.20 -19.26 -46.06
C LEU A 13 12.77 -20.52 -45.39
N LEU A 14 13.90 -21.03 -45.92
CA LEU A 14 14.63 -22.14 -45.30
C LEU A 14 15.25 -21.76 -43.96
N HIS A 15 15.89 -20.61 -43.86
CA HIS A 15 16.44 -20.13 -42.58
C HIS A 15 15.35 -19.93 -41.53
N ALA A 16 14.20 -19.36 -41.90
CA ALA A 16 13.05 -19.25 -41.00
C ALA A 16 12.51 -20.62 -40.56
N ALA A 17 12.49 -21.62 -41.45
CA ALA A 17 12.10 -22.98 -41.10
C ALA A 17 13.10 -23.65 -40.13
N MET A 18 14.40 -23.45 -40.34
CA MET A 18 15.45 -23.93 -39.44
C MET A 18 15.36 -23.25 -38.06
N ALA A 19 15.12 -21.93 -38.02
CA ALA A 19 14.91 -21.19 -36.77
C ALA A 19 13.70 -21.72 -36.00
N ARG A 20 12.55 -21.94 -36.68
CA ARG A 20 11.39 -22.60 -36.04
C ARG A 20 11.73 -23.98 -35.49
N ARG A 21 12.51 -24.78 -36.21
CA ARG A 21 12.94 -26.12 -35.76
C ARG A 21 13.88 -26.04 -34.56
N LEU A 22 14.77 -25.04 -34.52
CA LEU A 22 15.66 -24.75 -33.40
C LEU A 22 14.84 -24.47 -32.12
N HIS A 23 13.90 -23.51 -32.17
CA HIS A 23 13.05 -23.19 -31.02
C HIS A 23 12.06 -24.31 -30.64
N ARG A 24 11.67 -25.19 -31.56
CA ARG A 24 10.87 -26.38 -31.19
C ARG A 24 11.66 -27.41 -30.41
N ARG A 25 12.99 -27.38 -30.46
CA ARG A 25 13.89 -28.26 -29.72
C ARG A 25 14.34 -27.70 -28.37
N SER A 26 14.06 -26.42 -28.06
CA SER A 26 14.35 -25.88 -26.74
C SER A 26 13.37 -26.42 -25.71
N THR A 27 13.86 -26.53 -24.47
CA THR A 27 13.07 -26.77 -23.27
C THR A 27 13.12 -25.53 -22.39
N VAL A 28 11.97 -25.08 -21.88
CA VAL A 28 11.88 -23.88 -21.05
C VAL A 28 11.05 -24.17 -19.81
N ASN A 29 11.52 -23.70 -18.65
CA ASN A 29 10.80 -23.72 -17.38
C ASN A 29 10.93 -22.33 -16.76
N GLY A 30 9.87 -21.85 -16.13
CA GLY A 30 9.93 -20.56 -15.45
C GLY A 30 8.75 -20.33 -14.53
N GLU A 31 8.93 -19.33 -13.69
CA GLU A 31 7.93 -18.78 -12.79
C GLU A 31 7.95 -17.26 -12.93
N ILE A 32 6.77 -16.65 -12.90
CA ILE A 32 6.59 -15.20 -12.89
C ILE A 32 5.63 -14.87 -11.76
N THR A 33 6.05 -13.98 -10.87
CA THR A 33 5.21 -13.48 -9.77
C THR A 33 4.96 -12.00 -9.99
N LEU A 34 3.70 -11.60 -9.98
CA LEU A 34 3.27 -10.22 -10.24
C LEU A 34 2.18 -9.82 -9.26
N PRO A 35 2.10 -8.54 -8.86
CA PRO A 35 0.98 -8.01 -8.09
C PRO A 35 -0.36 -8.33 -8.76
N ALA A 36 -1.41 -8.53 -7.98
CA ALA A 36 -2.74 -8.78 -8.51
C ALA A 36 -3.47 -7.47 -8.81
N VAL A 37 -3.47 -7.04 -10.08
CA VAL A 37 -4.11 -5.79 -10.56
C VAL A 37 -5.06 -6.11 -11.73
N PRO A 38 -6.33 -6.47 -11.45
CA PRO A 38 -7.29 -6.88 -12.49
C PRO A 38 -7.45 -5.89 -13.65
N GLY A 39 -7.39 -4.59 -13.38
CA GLY A 39 -7.54 -3.51 -14.35
C GLY A 39 -6.40 -3.42 -15.36
N LEU A 40 -5.28 -4.13 -15.13
CA LEU A 40 -4.15 -4.22 -16.04
C LEU A 40 -4.11 -5.54 -16.83
N ILE A 41 -5.24 -6.26 -16.95
CA ILE A 41 -5.33 -7.57 -17.62
C ILE A 41 -4.61 -7.64 -18.97
N ASP A 42 -4.69 -6.57 -19.78
CA ASP A 42 -4.08 -6.50 -21.10
C ASP A 42 -2.54 -6.60 -21.03
N GLU A 43 -1.91 -6.02 -20.00
CA GLU A 43 -0.46 -6.11 -19.78
C GLU A 43 -0.02 -7.54 -19.44
N TYR A 44 -0.78 -8.25 -18.60
CA TYR A 44 -0.48 -9.65 -18.27
C TYR A 44 -0.57 -10.54 -19.51
N VAL A 45 -1.64 -10.39 -20.31
CA VAL A 45 -1.82 -11.16 -21.55
C VAL A 45 -0.71 -10.85 -22.55
N ALA A 46 -0.39 -9.57 -22.75
CA ALA A 46 0.67 -9.15 -23.65
C ALA A 46 2.05 -9.66 -23.22
N MET A 47 2.36 -9.62 -21.92
CA MET A 47 3.60 -10.16 -21.37
C MET A 47 3.71 -11.66 -21.61
N CYS A 48 2.68 -12.45 -21.27
CA CYS A 48 2.67 -13.89 -21.52
C CYS A 48 2.84 -14.21 -23.02
N ALA A 49 2.13 -13.49 -23.90
CA ALA A 49 2.24 -13.67 -25.35
C ALA A 49 3.68 -13.42 -25.85
N LYS A 50 4.35 -12.37 -25.35
CA LYS A 50 5.74 -12.05 -25.69
C LYS A 50 6.71 -13.14 -25.21
N ILE A 51 6.61 -13.55 -23.95
CA ILE A 51 7.50 -14.56 -23.35
C ILE A 51 7.39 -15.89 -24.10
N PHE A 52 6.16 -16.35 -24.34
CA PHE A 52 5.91 -17.63 -25.00
C PHE A 52 6.23 -17.57 -26.50
N GLY A 53 5.98 -16.43 -27.16
CA GLY A 53 6.43 -16.16 -28.52
C GLY A 53 7.95 -16.25 -28.67
N ALA A 54 8.71 -15.64 -27.75
CA ALA A 54 10.18 -15.62 -27.78
C ALA A 54 10.81 -17.02 -27.70
N VAL A 55 10.13 -17.98 -27.07
CA VAL A 55 10.58 -19.39 -26.97
C VAL A 55 10.01 -20.29 -28.07
N GLY A 56 9.42 -19.70 -29.12
CA GLY A 56 8.86 -20.41 -30.27
C GLY A 56 7.56 -21.17 -29.96
N ARG A 57 6.79 -20.67 -28.98
CA ARG A 57 5.46 -21.15 -28.60
C ARG A 57 4.43 -20.00 -28.62
N PRO A 58 4.28 -19.28 -29.74
CA PRO A 58 3.29 -18.21 -29.81
C PRO A 58 1.88 -18.79 -29.63
N PHE A 59 1.03 -18.08 -28.90
CA PHE A 59 -0.37 -18.47 -28.75
C PHE A 59 -1.19 -18.12 -30.00
N THR A 60 -2.20 -18.95 -30.27
CA THR A 60 -3.31 -18.59 -31.16
C THR A 60 -4.25 -17.60 -30.47
N GLU A 61 -5.16 -16.98 -31.23
CA GLU A 61 -6.18 -16.08 -30.66
C GLU A 61 -7.05 -16.80 -29.61
N ASP A 62 -7.49 -18.04 -29.89
CA ASP A 62 -8.25 -18.84 -28.92
C ASP A 62 -7.47 -19.12 -27.63
N GLN A 63 -6.17 -19.40 -27.75
CA GLN A 63 -5.30 -19.62 -26.59
C GLN A 63 -5.10 -18.34 -25.77
N LEU A 64 -4.99 -17.18 -26.42
CA LEU A 64 -4.95 -15.89 -25.75
C LEU A 64 -6.28 -15.58 -25.04
N GLY A 65 -7.41 -15.89 -25.67
CA GLY A 65 -8.73 -15.74 -25.05
C GLY A 65 -8.89 -16.63 -23.80
N HIS A 66 -8.43 -17.88 -23.87
CA HIS A 66 -8.43 -18.76 -22.71
C HIS A 66 -7.50 -18.28 -21.59
N LEU A 67 -6.26 -17.89 -21.93
CA LEU A 67 -5.31 -17.32 -20.97
C LEU A 67 -5.91 -16.09 -20.26
N ARG A 68 -6.52 -15.17 -21.03
CA ARG A 68 -7.18 -13.97 -20.48
C ARG A 68 -8.21 -14.35 -19.43
N SER A 69 -9.13 -15.27 -19.75
CA SER A 69 -10.18 -15.70 -18.81
C SER A 69 -9.60 -16.30 -17.52
N VAL A 70 -8.53 -17.09 -17.62
CA VAL A 70 -7.84 -17.66 -16.45
C VAL A 70 -7.19 -16.55 -15.61
N LEU A 71 -6.48 -15.62 -16.24
CA LEU A 71 -5.84 -14.48 -15.57
C LEU A 71 -6.87 -13.58 -14.89
N GLU A 72 -7.97 -13.22 -15.57
CA GLU A 72 -9.04 -12.39 -15.02
C GLU A 72 -9.62 -12.99 -13.74
N GLY A 73 -9.89 -14.30 -13.74
CA GLY A 73 -10.39 -15.02 -12.57
C GLY A 73 -9.41 -14.96 -11.40
N GLN A 74 -8.15 -15.31 -11.65
CA GLN A 74 -7.11 -15.37 -10.60
C GLN A 74 -6.72 -13.99 -10.08
N LEU A 75 -6.60 -12.98 -10.95
CA LEU A 75 -6.33 -11.60 -10.55
C LEU A 75 -7.45 -11.05 -9.67
N THR A 76 -8.72 -11.26 -10.07
CA THR A 76 -9.88 -10.78 -9.32
C THR A 76 -9.98 -11.44 -7.95
N GLU A 77 -9.76 -12.76 -7.89
CA GLU A 77 -9.76 -13.53 -6.65
C GLU A 77 -8.66 -13.06 -5.70
N ALA A 78 -7.41 -13.00 -6.18
CA ALA A 78 -6.26 -12.61 -5.37
C ALA A 78 -6.39 -11.16 -4.87
N TYR A 79 -6.75 -10.21 -5.74
CA TYR A 79 -6.96 -8.81 -5.37
C TYR A 79 -8.07 -8.67 -4.32
N ARG A 80 -9.19 -9.38 -4.47
CA ARG A 80 -10.28 -9.35 -3.48
C ARG A 80 -9.80 -9.87 -2.13
N ALA A 81 -9.02 -10.95 -2.13
CA ALA A 81 -8.55 -11.58 -0.90
C ALA A 81 -7.66 -10.65 -0.05
N SER A 82 -6.80 -9.84 -0.68
CA SER A 82 -5.87 -8.97 0.06
C SER A 82 -5.26 -7.87 -0.81
N PRO A 83 -4.91 -6.70 -0.24
CA PRO A 83 -4.04 -5.71 -0.91
C PRO A 83 -2.56 -6.12 -0.90
N ARG A 84 -2.22 -7.30 -0.36
CA ARG A 84 -0.89 -7.90 -0.33
C ARG A 84 -0.93 -9.20 -1.14
N SER A 85 -1.29 -9.09 -2.41
CA SER A 85 -1.62 -10.24 -3.25
C SER A 85 -0.90 -10.22 -4.59
N ASN A 86 -0.53 -11.42 -5.04
CA ASN A 86 0.14 -11.68 -6.30
C ASN A 86 -0.60 -12.78 -7.07
N ILE A 87 -0.36 -12.84 -8.37
CA ILE A 87 -0.52 -14.06 -9.14
C ILE A 87 0.86 -14.67 -9.44
N VAL A 88 0.92 -15.99 -9.45
CA VAL A 88 2.10 -16.76 -9.82
C VAL A 88 1.79 -17.58 -11.05
N ILE A 89 2.54 -17.34 -12.12
CA ILE A 89 2.43 -18.03 -13.40
C ILE A 89 3.62 -18.97 -13.52
N THR A 90 3.38 -20.26 -13.34
CA THR A 90 4.38 -21.30 -13.59
C THR A 90 4.17 -21.88 -14.98
N TYR A 91 5.25 -22.10 -15.73
CA TYR A 91 5.14 -22.65 -17.08
C TYR A 91 6.30 -23.57 -17.46
N ASN A 92 5.97 -24.55 -18.30
CA ASN A 92 6.90 -25.51 -18.87
C ASN A 92 6.59 -25.72 -20.36
N ALA A 93 7.62 -25.59 -21.19
CA ALA A 93 7.58 -25.92 -22.61
C ALA A 93 8.57 -27.06 -22.90
N PRO A 94 8.10 -28.31 -23.05
CA PRO A 94 8.96 -29.41 -23.49
C PRO A 94 9.29 -29.30 -24.99
N VAL A 95 10.15 -30.19 -25.47
CA VAL A 95 10.42 -30.34 -26.92
C VAL A 95 9.10 -30.57 -27.65
N GLY A 96 8.83 -29.79 -28.69
CA GLY A 96 7.59 -29.88 -29.47
C GLY A 96 6.96 -28.54 -29.79
N THR A 97 5.65 -28.41 -29.55
CA THR A 97 4.86 -27.17 -29.71
C THR A 97 3.96 -26.88 -28.52
N VAL A 98 4.00 -27.75 -27.50
CA VAL A 98 3.18 -27.62 -26.30
C VAL A 98 3.81 -26.60 -25.36
N LEU A 99 2.94 -25.85 -24.69
CA LEU A 99 3.25 -25.02 -23.53
C LEU A 99 2.21 -25.34 -22.46
N ASN A 100 2.68 -25.76 -21.29
CA ASN A 100 1.85 -25.96 -20.11
C ASN A 100 2.05 -24.76 -19.19
N TYR A 101 0.98 -24.22 -18.62
CA TYR A 101 1.07 -23.16 -17.62
C TYR A 101 -0.01 -23.33 -16.56
N HIS A 102 0.27 -22.81 -15.37
CA HIS A 102 -0.70 -22.69 -14.27
C HIS A 102 -0.61 -21.28 -13.71
N VAL A 103 -1.76 -20.69 -13.42
CA VAL A 103 -1.88 -19.38 -12.78
C VAL A 103 -2.55 -19.61 -11.44
N ASN A 104 -1.90 -19.18 -10.37
CA ASN A 104 -2.44 -19.28 -9.01
C ASN A 104 -2.35 -17.92 -8.31
N GLY A 105 -3.41 -17.52 -7.60
CA GLY A 105 -3.37 -16.43 -6.64
C GLY A 105 -2.58 -16.81 -5.38
N GLN A 106 -1.83 -15.85 -4.83
CA GLN A 106 -1.15 -15.95 -3.54
C GLN A 106 -1.29 -14.63 -2.78
N TRP A 107 -1.45 -14.67 -1.47
CA TRP A 107 -1.59 -13.44 -0.68
C TRP A 107 -1.19 -13.63 0.79
N PHE A 108 -0.90 -12.51 1.43
CA PHE A 108 -0.79 -12.37 2.88
C PHE A 108 -2.00 -11.62 3.43
N THR A 109 -2.34 -11.80 4.71
CA THR A 109 -3.11 -10.77 5.43
C THR A 109 -2.24 -9.52 5.61
N VAL A 110 -2.82 -8.36 5.94
CA VAL A 110 -2.04 -7.15 6.24
C VAL A 110 -1.09 -7.40 7.41
N GLU A 111 -1.62 -7.92 8.52
CA GLU A 111 -0.85 -8.39 9.68
C GLU A 111 0.27 -9.36 9.28
N GLY A 112 -0.05 -10.40 8.48
CA GLY A 112 0.94 -11.40 8.05
C GLY A 112 2.04 -10.82 7.16
N ALA A 113 1.73 -9.77 6.38
CA ALA A 113 2.74 -9.06 5.60
C ALA A 113 3.70 -8.29 6.51
N TYR A 114 3.21 -7.66 7.59
CA TYR A 114 4.03 -6.95 8.57
C TYR A 114 4.85 -7.91 9.45
N GLU A 115 4.29 -9.05 9.87
CA GLU A 115 5.07 -10.11 10.53
C GLU A 115 6.22 -10.61 9.64
N ASN A 116 5.96 -10.76 8.33
CA ASN A 116 7.02 -11.13 7.39
C ASN A 116 8.09 -10.02 7.26
N TRP A 117 7.73 -8.74 7.36
CA TRP A 117 8.72 -7.65 7.37
C TRP A 117 9.65 -7.75 8.57
N VAL A 118 9.11 -8.01 9.77
CA VAL A 118 9.91 -8.23 10.99
C VAL A 118 10.91 -9.38 10.79
N ALA A 119 10.48 -10.46 10.13
CA ALA A 119 11.33 -11.63 9.91
C ALA A 119 12.41 -11.42 8.85
N THR A 120 12.21 -10.51 7.88
CA THR A 120 13.03 -10.44 6.66
C THR A 120 13.77 -9.11 6.45
N ARG A 121 13.42 -8.05 7.18
CA ARG A 121 14.01 -6.71 7.03
C ARG A 121 14.81 -6.31 8.26
N GLN A 122 15.84 -5.48 8.05
CA GLN A 122 16.61 -4.91 9.14
C GLN A 122 15.93 -3.62 9.65
N PRO A 123 15.80 -3.42 10.97
CA PRO A 123 15.34 -2.15 11.55
C PRO A 123 16.25 -0.96 11.21
N PRO A 124 15.75 0.29 11.30
CA PRO A 124 14.36 0.64 11.62
C PRO A 124 13.44 0.44 10.41
N LEU A 125 12.27 -0.18 10.65
CA LEU A 125 11.30 -0.45 9.58
C LEU A 125 10.61 0.83 9.10
N PHE A 126 10.41 1.80 9.99
CA PHE A 126 9.71 3.06 9.72
C PHE A 126 10.57 4.28 10.07
N GLY A 127 11.89 4.14 10.16
CA GLY A 127 12.77 5.19 10.70
C GLY A 127 12.74 5.28 12.22
N SER A 128 13.62 6.13 12.78
CA SER A 128 13.89 6.20 14.23
C SER A 128 13.28 7.41 14.93
N GLU A 129 13.08 8.51 14.21
CA GLU A 129 12.49 9.72 14.75
C GLU A 129 10.96 9.69 14.63
N PRO A 130 10.20 10.24 15.58
CA PRO A 130 8.75 10.42 15.43
C PRO A 130 8.44 11.36 14.26
N ASP A 131 7.26 11.22 13.67
CA ASP A 131 6.82 12.15 12.63
C ASP A 131 6.86 13.58 13.16
N ALA A 132 7.45 14.48 12.38
CA ALA A 132 7.55 15.88 12.75
C ALA A 132 6.16 16.49 12.88
N ARG A 133 5.20 16.08 12.04
CA ARG A 133 3.82 16.60 12.13
C ARG A 133 3.13 16.21 13.42
N VAL A 134 3.22 14.94 13.79
CA VAL A 134 2.64 14.42 15.04
C VAL A 134 3.31 15.08 16.24
N SER A 135 4.65 15.19 16.21
CA SER A 135 5.42 15.88 17.25
C SER A 135 5.02 17.34 17.43
N THR A 136 4.80 18.06 16.33
CA THR A 136 4.38 19.47 16.36
C THR A 136 3.03 19.62 17.04
N LEU A 137 2.04 18.81 16.65
CA LEU A 137 0.68 18.89 17.19
C LEU A 137 0.62 18.53 18.68
N ALA A 138 1.35 17.48 19.09
CA ALA A 138 1.43 17.10 20.50
C ALA A 138 2.15 18.18 21.35
N GLY A 139 3.15 18.85 20.77
CA GLY A 139 3.90 19.93 21.42
C GLY A 139 3.11 21.22 21.67
N GLU A 140 1.89 21.35 21.15
CA GLU A 140 0.99 22.47 21.47
C GLU A 140 0.37 22.34 22.88
N ALA A 141 0.46 21.16 23.50
CA ALA A 141 -0.03 20.93 24.85
C ALA A 141 0.71 21.77 25.89
N THR A 142 -0.02 22.51 26.72
CA THR A 142 0.59 23.26 27.84
C THR A 142 1.09 22.33 28.94
N ASP A 143 0.35 21.23 29.18
CA ASP A 143 0.75 20.15 30.08
C ASP A 143 0.57 18.81 29.35
N PRO A 144 1.67 18.11 29.00
CA PRO A 144 1.60 16.81 28.35
C PRO A 144 0.79 15.76 29.13
N ALA A 145 0.81 15.80 30.47
CA ALA A 145 0.14 14.80 31.30
C ALA A 145 -1.40 14.87 31.16
N GLU A 146 -1.95 16.03 30.82
CA GLU A 146 -3.38 16.29 30.59
C GLU A 146 -3.75 16.23 29.09
N PHE A 147 -2.85 15.67 28.27
CA PHE A 147 -3.02 15.56 26.83
C PHE A 147 -2.90 14.10 26.38
N PRO A 148 -3.93 13.26 26.67
CA PRO A 148 -3.96 11.86 26.26
C PRO A 148 -4.00 11.72 24.74
N ILE A 149 -3.21 10.79 24.22
CA ILE A 149 -3.06 10.52 22.79
C ILE A 149 -3.45 9.07 22.50
N LEU A 150 -4.19 8.86 21.41
CA LEU A 150 -4.45 7.55 20.84
C LEU A 150 -3.63 7.39 19.55
N ASP A 151 -2.71 6.43 19.52
CA ASP A 151 -1.93 6.06 18.34
C ASP A 151 -2.52 4.78 17.73
N LEU A 152 -3.25 4.91 16.63
CA LEU A 152 -3.91 3.79 15.95
C LEU A 152 -2.99 3.26 14.85
N GLY A 153 -2.67 1.97 14.89
CA GLY A 153 -1.66 1.34 14.04
C GLY A 153 -0.26 1.82 14.41
N ALA A 154 0.09 1.68 15.70
CA ALA A 154 1.30 2.25 16.28
C ALA A 154 2.62 1.65 15.72
N GLY A 155 2.54 0.53 14.97
CA GLY A 155 3.70 -0.14 14.39
C GLY A 155 4.71 -0.52 15.47
N THR A 156 5.99 -0.20 15.26
CA THR A 156 7.03 -0.44 16.29
C THR A 156 7.03 0.59 17.43
N GLY A 157 6.02 1.46 17.52
CA GLY A 157 5.91 2.49 18.56
C GLY A 157 6.69 3.77 18.29
N ARG A 158 7.08 4.03 17.03
CA ARG A 158 7.89 5.21 16.63
C ARG A 158 7.33 6.51 17.21
N ASN A 159 6.03 6.73 17.06
CA ASN A 159 5.34 7.89 17.63
C ASN A 159 4.94 7.65 19.09
N ALA A 160 4.22 6.58 19.39
CA ALA A 160 3.73 6.27 20.73
C ALA A 160 4.79 6.41 21.84
N LEU A 161 5.96 5.78 21.67
CA LEU A 161 7.02 5.81 22.68
C LEU A 161 7.65 7.21 22.79
N ALA A 162 7.86 7.91 21.67
CA ALA A 162 8.42 9.26 21.67
C ALA A 162 7.49 10.29 22.33
N LEU A 163 6.17 10.15 22.11
CA LEU A 163 5.16 10.99 22.75
C LEU A 163 5.07 10.69 24.26
N ALA A 164 5.11 9.42 24.66
CA ALA A 164 5.12 9.04 26.07
C ALA A 164 6.38 9.55 26.80
N ARG A 165 7.55 9.54 26.15
CA ARG A 165 8.79 10.16 26.69
C ARG A 165 8.65 11.67 26.92
N ARG A 166 7.75 12.34 26.20
CA ARG A 166 7.42 13.77 26.41
C ARG A 166 6.39 13.99 27.52
N GLY A 167 5.90 12.93 28.16
CA GLY A 167 4.98 12.98 29.29
C GLY A 167 3.50 12.80 28.94
N HIS A 168 3.18 12.53 27.67
CA HIS A 168 1.81 12.24 27.26
C HIS A 168 1.36 10.85 27.72
N PRO A 169 0.14 10.67 28.27
CA PRO A 169 -0.48 9.35 28.36
C PRO A 169 -0.82 8.85 26.95
N VAL A 170 -0.37 7.65 26.58
CA VAL A 170 -0.59 7.11 25.23
C VAL A 170 -1.30 5.76 25.29
N ASP A 171 -2.41 5.66 24.57
CA ASP A 171 -2.99 4.37 24.19
C ASP A 171 -2.50 4.03 22.77
N ALA A 172 -1.84 2.88 22.60
CA ALA A 172 -1.31 2.42 21.33
C ALA A 172 -2.10 1.18 20.87
N VAL A 173 -2.86 1.31 19.79
CA VAL A 173 -3.58 0.19 19.16
C VAL A 173 -2.72 -0.39 18.05
N GLU A 174 -2.39 -1.67 18.12
CA GLU A 174 -1.57 -2.35 17.11
C GLU A 174 -2.05 -3.79 16.94
N MET A 175 -2.27 -4.25 15.71
CA MET A 175 -2.79 -5.60 15.47
C MET A 175 -1.68 -6.65 15.40
N THR A 176 -0.47 -6.24 14.99
CA THR A 176 0.66 -7.12 14.74
C THR A 176 1.32 -7.48 16.07
N SER A 177 1.22 -8.74 16.50
CA SER A 177 1.69 -9.18 17.82
C SER A 177 3.16 -8.87 18.10
N SER A 178 4.06 -9.07 17.12
CA SER A 178 5.49 -8.78 17.31
C SER A 178 5.77 -7.28 17.54
N PHE A 179 5.02 -6.40 16.86
CA PHE A 179 5.07 -4.96 17.07
C PHE A 179 4.51 -4.53 18.43
N ALA A 180 3.33 -5.03 18.80
CA ALA A 180 2.72 -4.75 20.10
C ALA A 180 3.63 -5.19 21.26
N GLN A 181 4.28 -6.36 21.15
CA GLN A 181 5.25 -6.84 22.14
C GLN A 181 6.48 -5.94 22.23
N ALA A 182 7.00 -5.44 21.11
CA ALA A 182 8.13 -4.51 21.10
C ALA A 182 7.78 -3.19 21.82
N ILE A 183 6.59 -2.63 21.57
CA ILE A 183 6.12 -1.41 22.27
C ILE A 183 6.05 -1.66 23.78
N ARG A 184 5.46 -2.78 24.22
CA ARG A 184 5.35 -3.12 25.65
C ARG A 184 6.72 -3.22 26.30
N ALA A 185 7.65 -3.95 25.68
CA ALA A 185 8.99 -4.13 26.22
C ALA A 185 9.75 -2.80 26.35
N ASP A 186 9.63 -1.91 25.37
CA ASP A 186 10.26 -0.60 25.38
C ASP A 186 9.62 0.34 26.41
N ALA A 187 8.29 0.34 26.50
CA ALA A 187 7.55 1.12 27.48
C ALA A 187 7.87 0.67 28.91
N GLU A 188 7.93 -0.63 29.17
CA GLU A 188 8.30 -1.19 30.48
C GLU A 188 9.75 -0.83 30.85
N ARG A 189 10.69 -1.01 29.92
CA ARG A 189 12.11 -0.71 30.13
C ARG A 189 12.34 0.75 30.54
N GLU A 190 11.55 1.65 29.97
CA GLU A 190 11.68 3.10 30.18
C GLU A 190 10.65 3.67 31.16
N SER A 191 9.79 2.81 31.73
CA SER A 191 8.70 3.20 32.64
C SER A 191 7.77 4.28 32.04
N LEU A 192 7.43 4.13 30.76
CA LEU A 192 6.61 5.07 30.01
C LEU A 192 5.11 4.81 30.21
N PRO A 193 4.26 5.86 30.21
CA PRO A 193 2.81 5.73 30.35
C PRO A 193 2.14 5.31 29.02
N VAL A 194 2.51 4.14 28.50
CA VAL A 194 1.93 3.54 27.29
C VAL A 194 1.07 2.33 27.64
N ASN A 195 -0.19 2.36 27.23
CA ASN A 195 -1.08 1.21 27.29
C ASN A 195 -1.23 0.62 25.88
N VAL A 196 -0.82 -0.64 25.71
CA VAL A 196 -0.81 -1.31 24.40
C VAL A 196 -2.04 -2.20 24.25
N ILE A 197 -2.91 -1.84 23.30
CA ILE A 197 -4.16 -2.52 22.99
C ILE A 197 -3.96 -3.32 21.70
N GLU A 198 -3.76 -4.63 21.83
CA GLU A 198 -3.43 -5.49 20.69
C GLU A 198 -4.69 -5.95 19.94
N ARG A 199 -5.03 -5.28 18.84
CA ARG A 199 -6.20 -5.56 18.01
C ARG A 199 -6.19 -4.79 16.69
N ASP A 200 -7.09 -5.19 15.80
CA ASP A 200 -7.49 -4.38 14.64
C ASP A 200 -8.20 -3.10 15.10
N ILE A 201 -7.85 -1.96 14.46
CA ILE A 201 -8.39 -0.62 14.80
C ILE A 201 -9.91 -0.51 14.61
N PHE A 202 -10.52 -1.40 13.83
CA PHE A 202 -11.95 -1.45 13.55
C PHE A 202 -12.71 -2.50 14.39
N ALA A 203 -12.05 -3.23 15.30
CA ALA A 203 -12.68 -4.32 16.05
C ALA A 203 -13.75 -3.82 17.06
N THR A 204 -13.42 -2.84 17.89
CA THR A 204 -14.37 -2.14 18.79
C THR A 204 -13.74 -0.83 19.29
N ILE A 205 -14.58 0.09 19.74
CA ILE A 205 -14.19 1.38 20.32
C ILE A 205 -14.66 1.55 21.78
N ASP A 206 -15.38 0.56 22.33
CA ASP A 206 -16.12 0.70 23.59
C ASP A 206 -15.21 0.82 24.83
N ASP A 207 -13.98 0.34 24.74
CA ASP A 207 -12.95 0.38 25.79
C ASP A 207 -11.95 1.53 25.62
N LEU A 208 -12.08 2.31 24.55
CA LEU A 208 -11.26 3.49 24.32
C LEU A 208 -11.74 4.65 25.18
N ARG A 209 -10.81 5.55 25.53
CA ARG A 209 -11.16 6.79 26.20
C ARG A 209 -12.01 7.68 25.29
N GLN A 210 -12.74 8.60 25.91
CA GLN A 210 -13.59 9.58 25.21
C GLN A 210 -13.13 11.02 25.41
N ASP A 211 -11.88 11.19 25.86
CA ASP A 211 -11.28 12.47 26.19
C ASP A 211 -9.90 12.67 25.53
N TYR A 212 -9.59 11.92 24.48
CA TYR A 212 -8.33 12.09 23.77
C TYR A 212 -8.21 13.51 23.21
N ARG A 213 -7.01 14.07 23.32
CA ARG A 213 -6.69 15.38 22.73
C ARG A 213 -6.10 15.24 21.32
N LEU A 214 -5.47 14.11 21.03
CA LEU A 214 -4.94 13.79 19.71
C LEU A 214 -5.19 12.31 19.39
N ILE A 215 -5.70 12.04 18.20
CA ILE A 215 -5.76 10.70 17.61
C ILE A 215 -4.85 10.70 16.38
N VAL A 216 -3.94 9.73 16.29
CA VAL A 216 -2.91 9.63 15.26
C VAL A 216 -3.13 8.37 14.43
N LEU A 217 -3.04 8.49 13.10
CA LEU A 217 -2.89 7.37 12.16
C LEU A 217 -1.76 7.70 11.18
N SER A 218 -0.52 7.35 11.53
CA SER A 218 0.63 7.58 10.65
C SER A 218 0.92 6.34 9.83
N GLU A 219 0.89 6.45 8.50
CA GLU A 219 1.22 5.37 7.55
C GLU A 219 0.24 4.18 7.58
N VAL A 220 -0.95 4.37 8.18
CA VAL A 220 -1.97 3.32 8.35
C VAL A 220 -3.05 3.38 7.28
N VAL A 221 -3.47 4.58 6.87
CA VAL A 221 -4.56 4.74 5.90
C VAL A 221 -4.17 4.19 4.51
N SER A 222 -2.87 4.09 4.23
CA SER A 222 -2.27 3.39 3.08
C SER A 222 -2.61 1.90 2.98
N ASP A 223 -3.04 1.26 4.06
CA ASP A 223 -3.47 -0.13 4.11
C ASP A 223 -4.99 -0.31 3.88
N PHE A 224 -5.76 0.77 3.82
CA PHE A 224 -7.22 0.67 3.71
C PHE A 224 -7.64 0.14 2.33
N ARG A 225 -8.82 -0.44 2.23
CA ARG A 225 -9.42 -0.97 1.00
C ARG A 225 -10.51 -0.05 0.43
N SER A 226 -11.15 0.76 1.27
CA SER A 226 -12.29 1.59 0.87
C SER A 226 -12.43 2.87 1.70
N ALA A 227 -13.22 3.81 1.19
CA ALA A 227 -13.64 5.02 1.90
C ALA A 227 -14.50 4.73 3.14
N ASP A 228 -15.11 3.54 3.26
CA ASP A 228 -15.86 3.14 4.46
C ASP A 228 -14.95 2.97 5.68
N GLN A 229 -13.72 2.48 5.49
CA GLN A 229 -12.73 2.42 6.57
C GLN A 229 -12.30 3.81 7.02
N LEU A 230 -12.13 4.73 6.07
CA LEU A 230 -11.90 6.14 6.39
C LEU A 230 -13.08 6.77 7.14
N ARG A 231 -14.32 6.44 6.73
CA ARG A 231 -15.54 6.85 7.43
C ARG A 231 -15.55 6.35 8.88
N ALA A 232 -15.15 5.09 9.11
CA ALA A 232 -15.06 4.52 10.45
C ALA A 232 -14.02 5.23 11.33
N VAL A 233 -12.91 5.72 10.76
CA VAL A 233 -11.93 6.57 11.47
C VAL A 233 -12.57 7.89 11.91
N PHE A 234 -13.34 8.56 11.03
CA PHE A 234 -14.05 9.78 11.40
C PHE A 234 -15.13 9.53 12.48
N GLU A 235 -15.81 8.39 12.43
CA GLU A 235 -16.76 8.00 13.47
C GLU A 235 -16.07 7.80 14.83
N LEU A 236 -14.97 7.04 14.85
CA LEU A 236 -14.15 6.82 16.03
C LEU A 236 -13.69 8.16 16.60
N ALA A 237 -13.09 9.02 15.78
CA ALA A 237 -12.60 10.32 16.22
C ALA A 237 -13.73 11.21 16.79
N SER A 238 -14.91 11.19 16.18
CA SER A 238 -16.06 11.97 16.64
C SER A 238 -16.58 11.53 18.01
N ARG A 239 -16.36 10.27 18.39
CA ARG A 239 -16.76 9.70 19.68
C ARG A 239 -15.67 9.82 20.75
N CYS A 240 -14.41 9.69 20.34
CA CYS A 240 -13.28 9.53 21.25
C CYS A 240 -12.53 10.84 21.55
N LEU A 241 -12.64 11.85 20.69
CA LEU A 241 -12.00 13.16 20.93
C LEU A 241 -12.75 13.97 21.98
N ALA A 242 -11.99 14.60 22.88
CA ALA A 242 -12.49 15.73 23.66
C ALA A 242 -12.77 16.94 22.74
N PRO A 243 -13.66 17.87 23.14
CA PRO A 243 -13.79 19.15 22.44
C PRO A 243 -12.44 19.88 22.33
N GLY A 244 -12.15 20.40 21.14
CA GLY A 244 -10.86 20.99 20.76
C GLY A 244 -9.77 19.97 20.44
N GLY A 245 -10.05 18.67 20.58
CA GLY A 245 -9.13 17.59 20.20
C GLY A 245 -9.02 17.42 18.69
N ARG A 246 -7.93 16.80 18.24
CA ARG A 246 -7.61 16.67 16.81
C ARG A 246 -7.38 15.22 16.39
N LEU A 247 -7.86 14.89 15.19
CA LEU A 247 -7.50 13.70 14.43
C LEU A 247 -6.41 14.11 13.43
N VAL A 248 -5.28 13.41 13.42
CA VAL A 248 -4.23 13.57 12.41
C VAL A 248 -3.96 12.23 11.74
N PHE A 249 -3.98 12.23 10.42
CA PHE A 249 -3.57 11.07 9.64
C PHE A 249 -2.90 11.49 8.33
N ASN A 250 -2.09 10.61 7.77
CA ASN A 250 -1.62 10.76 6.41
C ASN A 250 -2.35 9.79 5.47
N ALA A 251 -2.61 10.23 4.24
CA ALA A 251 -3.27 9.43 3.22
C ALA A 251 -2.80 9.86 1.84
N PHE A 252 -2.80 8.94 0.87
CA PHE A 252 -2.60 9.31 -0.53
C PHE A 252 -3.85 9.99 -1.08
N VAL A 253 -3.69 11.21 -1.57
CA VAL A 253 -4.77 12.01 -2.13
C VAL A 253 -4.49 12.31 -3.60
N ALA A 254 -5.46 12.04 -4.46
CA ALA A 254 -5.37 12.41 -5.86
C ALA A 254 -5.45 13.94 -6.04
N HIS A 255 -4.63 14.45 -6.95
CA HIS A 255 -4.74 15.83 -7.42
C HIS A 255 -6.11 16.08 -8.03
N ARG A 256 -6.62 17.31 -7.93
CA ARG A 256 -8.01 17.65 -8.27
C ARG A 256 -8.36 17.44 -9.74
N ASP A 257 -7.36 17.53 -10.61
CA ASP A 257 -7.44 17.34 -12.05
C ASP A 257 -7.22 15.88 -12.48
N TYR A 258 -6.92 14.99 -11.54
CA TYR A 258 -6.76 13.57 -11.79
C TYR A 258 -7.96 12.76 -11.28
N LEU A 259 -8.60 12.03 -12.19
CA LEU A 259 -9.60 11.02 -11.86
C LEU A 259 -8.97 9.63 -12.05
N PRO A 260 -8.64 8.91 -10.96
CA PRO A 260 -8.03 7.59 -11.06
C PRO A 260 -9.01 6.57 -11.64
N ASP A 261 -8.53 5.77 -12.59
CA ASP A 261 -9.28 4.62 -13.08
C ASP A 261 -9.10 3.39 -12.17
N ALA A 262 -9.77 2.29 -12.52
CA ALA A 262 -9.71 1.07 -11.73
C ALA A 262 -8.28 0.49 -11.64
N ALA A 263 -7.49 0.59 -12.71
CA ALA A 263 -6.12 0.08 -12.73
C ALA A 263 -5.23 0.87 -11.77
N ALA A 264 -5.32 2.20 -11.78
CA ALA A 264 -4.59 3.07 -10.86
C ALA A 264 -4.97 2.79 -9.41
N VAL A 265 -6.26 2.68 -9.08
CA VAL A 265 -6.72 2.36 -7.72
C VAL A 265 -6.17 1.02 -7.25
N GLN A 266 -6.28 -0.02 -8.09
CA GLN A 266 -5.85 -1.37 -7.74
C GLN A 266 -4.33 -1.49 -7.61
N MET A 267 -3.58 -0.87 -8.53
CA MET A 267 -2.12 -0.83 -8.46
C MET A 267 -1.65 -0.10 -7.20
N ALA A 268 -2.27 1.03 -6.88
CA ALA A 268 -1.91 1.80 -5.69
C ALA A 268 -2.11 1.00 -4.39
N GLN A 269 -3.17 0.19 -4.28
CA GLN A 269 -3.34 -0.72 -3.13
C GLN A 269 -2.20 -1.74 -3.02
N GLN A 270 -1.74 -2.31 -4.16
CA GLN A 270 -0.61 -3.25 -4.17
C GLN A 270 0.73 -2.58 -3.83
N CYS A 271 0.85 -1.27 -4.07
CA CYS A 271 2.03 -0.46 -3.75
C CYS A 271 1.92 0.25 -2.38
N TYR A 272 1.20 -0.31 -1.42
CA TYR A 272 1.04 0.29 -0.08
C TYR A 272 0.54 1.75 -0.11
N SER A 273 -0.28 2.10 -1.12
CA SER A 273 -0.58 3.49 -1.44
C SER A 273 -2.07 3.70 -1.72
N THR A 274 -2.96 3.16 -0.89
CA THR A 274 -4.41 3.34 -1.09
C THR A 274 -4.75 4.81 -1.30
N LEU A 275 -5.21 5.11 -2.51
CA LEU A 275 -5.48 6.46 -2.97
C LEU A 275 -6.96 6.82 -2.70
N PHE A 276 -7.18 8.08 -2.35
CA PHE A 276 -8.50 8.66 -2.17
C PHE A 276 -8.64 9.93 -3.00
N THR A 277 -9.83 10.15 -3.56
CA THR A 277 -10.16 11.42 -4.20
C THR A 277 -10.74 12.41 -3.20
N GLN A 278 -10.84 13.69 -3.59
CA GLN A 278 -11.50 14.71 -2.78
C GLN A 278 -12.98 14.36 -2.47
N PRO A 279 -13.77 13.85 -3.44
CA PRO A 279 -15.10 13.29 -3.14
C PRO A 279 -15.11 12.15 -2.12
N ASP A 280 -14.14 11.22 -2.17
CA ASP A 280 -14.07 10.11 -1.22
C ASP A 280 -13.85 10.63 0.21
N MET A 281 -12.91 11.56 0.38
CA MET A 281 -12.62 12.22 1.66
C MET A 281 -13.86 12.96 2.19
N ALA A 282 -14.55 13.71 1.33
CA ALA A 282 -15.76 14.45 1.70
C ALA A 282 -16.92 13.52 2.08
N ALA A 283 -17.12 12.42 1.34
CA ALA A 283 -18.15 11.43 1.62
C ALA A 283 -17.87 10.67 2.93
N ALA A 284 -16.61 10.32 3.19
CA ALA A 284 -16.20 9.69 4.45
C ALA A 284 -16.45 10.61 5.66
N LEU A 285 -16.18 11.90 5.54
CA LEU A 285 -16.42 12.90 6.60
C LEU A 285 -17.91 13.22 6.83
N ALA A 286 -18.74 13.06 5.79
CA ALA A 286 -20.13 13.55 5.82
C ALA A 286 -20.93 13.03 7.02
N GLY A 287 -21.52 13.96 7.78
CA GLY A 287 -22.34 13.67 8.96
C GLY A 287 -21.57 13.63 10.29
N PHE A 288 -20.25 13.84 10.28
CA PHE A 288 -19.43 13.93 11.49
C PHE A 288 -19.08 15.37 11.86
N PRO A 289 -19.00 15.71 13.17
CA PRO A 289 -18.74 17.06 13.67
C PRO A 289 -17.25 17.45 13.62
N LEU A 290 -16.52 17.06 12.57
CA LEU A 290 -15.09 17.31 12.43
C LEU A 290 -14.85 18.33 11.30
N THR A 291 -13.89 19.23 11.49
CA THR A 291 -13.53 20.26 10.49
C THR A 291 -12.07 20.11 10.10
N LEU A 292 -11.76 20.08 8.79
CA LEU A 292 -10.39 20.10 8.30
C LEU A 292 -9.75 21.45 8.63
N VAL A 293 -8.68 21.44 9.41
CA VAL A 293 -7.95 22.64 9.85
C VAL A 293 -6.54 22.75 9.25
N SER A 294 -6.00 21.65 8.73
CA SER A 294 -4.72 21.65 8.02
C SER A 294 -4.65 20.54 6.99
N ASP A 295 -4.03 20.84 5.86
CA ASP A 295 -3.79 19.92 4.77
C ASP A 295 -2.44 20.26 4.11
N VAL A 296 -1.40 19.46 4.37
CA VAL A 296 -0.02 19.71 3.91
C VAL A 296 0.62 18.43 3.36
N GLY A 297 1.51 18.55 2.37
CA GLY A 297 2.20 17.38 1.82
C GLY A 297 3.18 16.75 2.81
N VAL A 298 3.16 15.42 2.94
CA VAL A 298 4.04 14.68 3.87
C VAL A 298 5.51 14.89 3.50
N TYR A 299 5.84 14.75 2.21
CA TYR A 299 7.22 14.87 1.73
C TYR A 299 7.87 16.19 2.17
N ASP A 300 7.23 17.32 1.85
CA ASP A 300 7.84 18.64 2.09
C ASP A 300 7.78 19.01 3.58
N TYR A 301 6.72 18.62 4.30
CA TYR A 301 6.59 18.91 5.73
C TYR A 301 7.63 18.14 6.55
N GLU A 302 7.71 16.82 6.38
CA GLU A 302 8.63 15.98 7.15
C GLU A 302 10.10 16.35 6.84
N ARG A 303 10.45 16.53 5.56
CA ARG A 303 11.78 16.98 5.16
C ARG A 303 12.21 18.30 5.79
N ALA A 304 11.27 19.24 5.94
CA ALA A 304 11.57 20.56 6.48
C ALA A 304 11.59 20.63 8.01
N ASN A 305 10.96 19.68 8.71
CA ASN A 305 10.71 19.78 10.15
C ASN A 305 11.30 18.63 10.98
N LEU A 306 11.79 17.55 10.35
CA LEU A 306 12.56 16.54 11.04
C LEU A 306 13.95 17.07 11.47
N PRO A 307 14.57 16.49 12.51
CA PRO A 307 15.93 16.85 12.92
C PRO A 307 16.96 16.71 11.79
N ASP A 308 18.04 17.48 11.87
CA ASP A 308 19.14 17.40 10.90
C ASP A 308 19.67 15.97 10.79
N GLY A 309 19.71 15.45 9.57
CA GLY A 309 20.16 14.08 9.26
C GLY A 309 19.11 12.98 9.48
N ALA A 310 17.91 13.30 9.97
CA ALA A 310 16.81 12.33 10.11
C ALA A 310 15.99 12.13 8.83
N TRP A 311 16.09 13.05 7.85
CA TRP A 311 15.48 12.88 6.53
C TRP A 311 16.48 12.23 5.54
N PRO A 312 16.07 11.17 4.82
CA PRO A 312 14.78 10.50 4.92
C PRO A 312 14.73 9.46 6.07
N PRO A 313 13.55 9.18 6.66
CA PRO A 313 13.41 8.19 7.72
C PRO A 313 13.87 6.78 7.31
N THR A 314 13.66 6.43 6.04
CA THR A 314 14.14 5.21 5.39
C THR A 314 14.49 5.51 3.92
N GLY A 315 15.24 4.61 3.26
CA GLY A 315 15.67 4.82 1.87
C GLY A 315 14.52 4.86 0.84
N TRP A 316 13.40 4.21 1.13
CA TRP A 316 12.23 4.14 0.24
C TRP A 316 11.20 5.24 0.51
N TYR A 317 11.23 5.85 1.71
CA TYR A 317 10.20 6.80 2.16
C TYR A 317 9.94 7.96 1.18
N PRO A 318 10.96 8.65 0.62
CA PRO A 318 10.73 9.82 -0.23
C PRO A 318 9.99 9.49 -1.53
N GLU A 319 10.29 8.33 -2.13
CA GLU A 319 9.68 7.87 -3.38
C GLU A 319 8.23 7.46 -3.12
N TRP A 320 8.01 6.71 -2.04
CA TRP A 320 6.69 6.26 -1.63
C TRP A 320 5.73 7.43 -1.34
N VAL A 321 6.07 8.32 -0.39
CA VAL A 321 5.15 9.41 0.03
C VAL A 321 4.88 10.45 -1.06
N SER A 322 5.71 10.46 -2.12
CA SER A 322 5.50 11.33 -3.28
C SER A 322 4.76 10.65 -4.43
N GLY A 323 4.34 9.39 -4.28
CA GLY A 323 3.52 8.66 -5.26
C GLY A 323 4.31 7.94 -6.35
N GLN A 324 5.65 7.88 -6.27
CA GLN A 324 6.51 7.28 -7.30
C GLN A 324 6.27 5.77 -7.46
N ASP A 325 6.01 5.08 -6.35
CA ASP A 325 5.79 3.63 -6.34
C ASP A 325 4.59 3.19 -7.19
N VAL A 326 3.64 4.11 -7.43
CA VAL A 326 2.49 3.89 -8.31
C VAL A 326 2.73 4.49 -9.70
N PHE A 327 3.27 5.71 -9.75
CA PHE A 327 3.53 6.45 -10.98
C PHE A 327 5.02 6.77 -11.10
N ASP A 328 5.75 5.90 -11.81
CA ASP A 328 7.19 6.04 -12.05
C ASP A 328 7.51 7.14 -13.08
N VAL A 329 7.22 8.37 -12.68
CA VAL A 329 7.44 9.61 -13.43
C VAL A 329 8.08 10.66 -12.51
N ALA A 330 8.49 11.79 -13.08
CA ALA A 330 9.04 12.91 -12.32
C ALA A 330 8.02 13.43 -11.28
N ARG A 331 8.50 13.99 -10.16
CA ARG A 331 7.64 14.33 -9.00
C ARG A 331 6.52 15.30 -9.38
N GLU A 332 6.80 16.27 -10.22
CA GLU A 332 5.87 17.26 -10.74
C GLU A 332 4.75 16.67 -11.62
N ASP A 333 4.98 15.49 -12.20
CA ASP A 333 4.03 14.80 -13.06
C ASP A 333 3.23 13.72 -12.31
N ARG A 334 3.53 13.48 -11.03
CA ARG A 334 2.82 12.50 -10.21
C ARG A 334 1.43 13.06 -9.88
N PRO A 335 0.35 12.31 -10.14
CA PRO A 335 -1.00 12.80 -9.96
C PRO A 335 -1.57 12.52 -8.55
N ILE A 336 -0.75 11.95 -7.66
CA ILE A 336 -1.07 11.66 -6.27
C ILE A 336 0.12 12.05 -5.40
N GLU A 337 -0.15 12.38 -4.15
CA GLU A 337 0.88 12.47 -3.11
C GLU A 337 0.28 12.12 -1.74
N MET A 338 1.13 11.75 -0.79
CA MET A 338 0.69 11.56 0.58
C MET A 338 0.57 12.91 1.30
N ARG A 339 -0.56 13.15 1.96
CA ARG A 339 -0.88 14.42 2.63
C ARG A 339 -1.21 14.19 4.10
N TRP A 340 -0.63 15.01 4.97
CA TRP A 340 -1.03 15.13 6.37
C TRP A 340 -2.32 15.95 6.46
N LEU A 341 -3.36 15.31 6.94
CA LEU A 341 -4.68 15.89 7.16
C LEU A 341 -4.95 15.98 8.64
N VAL A 342 -5.32 17.18 9.11
CA VAL A 342 -5.68 17.43 10.51
C VAL A 342 -7.11 17.90 10.57
N TYR A 343 -7.94 17.15 11.28
CA TYR A 343 -9.32 17.49 11.57
C TYR A 343 -9.47 17.81 13.05
N GLU A 344 -10.23 18.86 13.37
CA GLU A 344 -10.51 19.25 14.74
C GLU A 344 -11.98 18.99 15.07
N LEU A 345 -12.24 18.47 16.27
CA LEU A 345 -13.57 18.45 16.87
C LEU A 345 -13.79 19.82 17.54
N PRO A 346 -14.67 20.70 17.01
CA PRO A 346 -14.81 22.04 17.54
C PRO A 346 -15.24 22.02 19.01
N ASN A 347 -14.81 23.03 19.76
CA ASN A 347 -15.35 23.27 21.10
C ASN A 347 -16.88 23.41 21.00
N ARG A 348 -17.61 22.63 21.80
CA ARG A 348 -19.06 22.83 21.90
C ARG A 348 -19.28 24.24 22.42
N ILE A 349 -19.88 25.11 21.62
CA ILE A 349 -20.38 26.39 22.10
C ILE A 349 -21.42 26.04 23.17
N ALA A 350 -21.18 26.43 24.41
CA ALA A 350 -22.21 26.38 25.44
C ALA A 350 -23.35 27.29 24.96
N VAL A 351 -24.47 26.70 24.54
CA VAL A 351 -25.71 27.43 24.21
C VAL A 351 -26.48 27.68 25.49
#